data_AF-A0A2D6A192-F1
#
_entry.id   AF-A0A2D6A192-F1
#
_cell.length_a   1.000
_cell.length_b   1.000
_cell.length_c   1.000
_cell.angle_alpha   90.00
_cell.angle_beta   90.00
_cell.angle_gamma   90.00
#
_symmetry.space_group_name_H-M   'P 1'
#
loop_
_entity.id
_entity.type
_entity.pdbx_description
1 polymer ?
#
loop_
_entity_poly.entity_id
_entity_poly.type
_entity_poly.pdbx_seq_one_letter_code
_entity_poly.pdbx_strand_id
1 'polypeptide(L)'
;MSMIFEAQIAGRDEIRLEKDADGQFHLSGVGGPDLLQHLKSLREQLGQPIEQWTVPEGAGLADMLVREVILKAQGKWAFPFCESELCHCRGIPTAVVDSAVLTGAHDPRIVSEQTSASTACGTCRPDVEAIIKYRKGE
;
A
#
# COMPACT_ATOMS: atom_id res chain seq x y z
N MET A 1 2.39 -13.85 -21.16
CA MET A 1 1.61 -12.68 -20.70
C MET A 1 2.32 -12.20 -19.45
N SER A 2 2.90 -10.99 -19.47
CA SER A 2 3.58 -10.47 -18.27
C SER A 2 2.55 -10.06 -17.23
N MET A 3 2.90 -10.24 -15.95
CA MET A 3 2.08 -9.80 -14.82
C MET A 3 2.73 -8.58 -14.20
N ILE A 4 1.94 -7.55 -13.93
CA ILE A 4 2.43 -6.30 -13.34
C ILE A 4 1.81 -6.14 -11.97
N PHE A 5 2.65 -5.93 -10.96
CA PHE A 5 2.26 -5.59 -9.59
C PHE A 5 2.77 -4.19 -9.28
N GLU A 6 1.87 -3.28 -8.93
CA GLU A 6 2.20 -1.88 -8.66
C GLU A 6 1.69 -1.43 -7.29
N ALA A 7 2.43 -0.53 -6.65
CA ALA A 7 2.01 0.23 -5.48
C ALA A 7 2.52 1.65 -5.63
N GLN A 8 1.66 2.65 -5.38
CA GLN A 8 2.02 4.04 -5.62
C GLN A 8 1.26 5.00 -4.71
N ILE A 9 1.86 6.18 -4.54
CA ILE A 9 1.21 7.40 -4.08
C ILE A 9 1.35 8.40 -5.19
N ALA A 10 0.21 8.82 -5.74
CA ALA A 10 0.17 9.68 -6.92
C ALA A 10 1.07 10.92 -6.76
N GLY A 11 2.02 11.07 -7.68
CA GLY A 11 2.92 12.22 -7.74
C GLY A 11 4.10 12.20 -6.76
N ARG A 12 4.36 11.09 -6.04
CA ARG A 12 5.44 11.04 -5.04
C ARG A 12 6.32 9.79 -5.10
N ASP A 13 5.73 8.62 -4.89
CA ASP A 13 6.44 7.35 -4.73
C ASP A 13 5.71 6.27 -5.56
N GLU A 14 6.45 5.52 -6.37
CA GLU A 14 5.92 4.48 -7.26
C GLU A 14 6.85 3.26 -7.23
N ILE A 15 6.27 2.07 -7.14
CA ILE A 15 6.95 0.79 -7.29
C ILE A 15 6.21 -0.02 -8.34
N ARG A 16 6.95 -0.55 -9.31
CA ARG A 16 6.46 -1.47 -10.31
C ARG A 16 7.32 -2.73 -10.34
N LEU A 17 6.66 -3.87 -10.18
CA LEU A 17 7.26 -5.19 -10.28
C LEU A 17 6.60 -5.94 -11.44
N GLU A 18 7.37 -6.20 -12.48
CA GLU A 18 6.92 -6.95 -13.64
C GLU A 18 7.48 -8.38 -13.59
N LYS A 19 6.61 -9.37 -13.79
CA LYS A 19 6.99 -10.76 -14.01
C LYS A 19 6.90 -11.05 -15.50
N ASP A 20 8.03 -11.38 -16.11
CA ASP A 20 8.10 -11.70 -17.54
C ASP A 20 7.51 -13.09 -17.86
N ALA A 21 7.54 -13.46 -19.13
CA ALA A 21 7.05 -14.77 -19.58
C ALA A 21 7.92 -15.95 -19.12
N ASP A 22 9.19 -15.69 -18.83
CA ASP A 22 10.17 -16.67 -18.34
C ASP A 22 10.12 -16.83 -16.82
N GLY A 23 9.28 -16.03 -16.14
CA GLY A 23 9.08 -16.04 -14.70
C GLY A 23 10.09 -15.20 -13.91
N GLN A 24 10.95 -14.44 -14.59
CA GLN A 24 11.87 -13.49 -13.94
C GLN A 24 11.15 -12.21 -13.55
N PHE A 25 11.61 -11.61 -12.46
CA PHE A 25 11.06 -10.37 -11.95
C PHE A 25 11.95 -9.17 -12.29
N HIS A 26 11.34 -8.12 -12.80
CA HIS A 26 11.94 -6.82 -13.06
C HIS A 26 11.33 -5.77 -12.14
N LEU A 27 12.16 -5.18 -11.29
CA LEU A 27 11.78 -4.13 -10.35
C LEU A 27 12.19 -2.76 -10.88
N SER A 28 11.24 -1.83 -10.94
CA SER A 28 11.45 -0.41 -11.16
C SER A 28 10.69 0.40 -10.11
N GLY A 29 11.16 1.62 -9.85
CA GLY A 29 10.48 2.50 -8.92
C GLY A 29 11.11 3.88 -8.87
N VAL A 30 10.32 4.84 -8.43
CA VAL A 30 10.68 6.25 -8.27
C VAL A 30 10.22 6.67 -6.89
N GLY A 31 11.06 7.37 -6.14
CA GLY A 31 10.67 7.86 -4.82
C GLY A 31 11.82 8.43 -4.01
N GLY A 32 11.54 8.67 -2.73
CA GLY A 32 12.52 9.21 -1.80
C GLY A 32 13.67 8.24 -1.47
N PRO A 33 14.73 8.71 -0.79
CA PRO A 33 15.89 7.87 -0.42
C PRO A 33 15.53 6.61 0.37
N ASP A 34 14.54 6.72 1.26
CA ASP A 34 14.05 5.61 2.07
C ASP A 34 13.43 4.50 1.20
N LEU A 35 12.58 4.88 0.23
CA LEU A 35 12.01 3.94 -0.72
C LEU A 35 13.10 3.28 -1.57
N LEU A 36 14.03 4.07 -2.10
CA LEU A 36 15.13 3.55 -2.93
C LEU A 36 16.00 2.54 -2.17
N GLN A 37 16.21 2.74 -0.87
CA GLN A 37 16.92 1.80 -0.02
C GLN A 37 16.16 0.47 0.12
N HIS A 38 14.85 0.51 0.29
CA HIS A 38 14.02 -0.71 0.33
C HIS A 38 13.98 -1.42 -1.03
N LEU A 39 13.89 -0.68 -2.13
CA LEU A 39 13.93 -1.26 -3.48
C LEU A 39 15.25 -1.99 -3.75
N LYS A 40 16.37 -1.48 -3.24
CA LYS A 40 17.66 -2.18 -3.32
C LYS A 40 17.61 -3.52 -2.59
N SER A 41 17.09 -3.56 -1.37
CA SER A 41 16.94 -4.80 -0.60
C SER A 41 15.96 -5.78 -1.24
N LEU A 42 14.89 -5.30 -1.87
CA LEU A 42 13.98 -6.14 -2.65
C LEU A 42 14.66 -6.70 -3.91
N ARG A 43 15.50 -5.90 -4.58
CA ARG A 43 16.23 -6.32 -5.79
C ARG A 43 17.16 -7.51 -5.54
N GLU A 44 17.77 -7.57 -4.37
CA GLU A 44 18.63 -8.68 -3.94
C GLU A 44 17.85 -10.00 -3.77
N GLN A 45 16.53 -9.93 -3.57
CA GLN A 45 15.66 -11.09 -3.37
C GLN A 45 15.03 -11.61 -4.67
N LEU A 46 15.08 -10.86 -5.79
CA LEU A 46 14.40 -11.23 -7.05
C LEU A 46 14.89 -12.57 -7.64
N GLY A 47 16.07 -13.05 -7.27
CA GLY A 47 16.60 -14.35 -7.67
C GLY A 47 16.12 -15.52 -6.81
N GLN A 48 15.39 -15.25 -5.72
CA GLN A 48 14.84 -16.25 -4.82
C GLN A 48 13.38 -16.56 -5.17
N PRO A 49 12.86 -17.75 -4.81
CA PRO A 49 11.43 -18.04 -4.88
C PRO A 49 10.62 -16.96 -4.17
N ILE A 50 9.52 -16.55 -4.77
CA ILE A 50 8.70 -15.43 -4.28
C ILE A 50 8.15 -15.65 -2.87
N GLU A 51 7.97 -16.90 -2.47
CA GLU A 51 7.52 -17.31 -1.15
C GLU A 51 8.55 -17.01 -0.05
N GLN A 52 9.82 -16.83 -0.42
CA GLN A 52 10.93 -16.58 0.50
C GLN A 52 11.24 -15.09 0.66
N TRP A 53 10.58 -14.22 -0.09
CA TRP A 53 10.82 -12.78 0.01
C TRP A 53 10.38 -12.25 1.37
N THR A 54 11.27 -11.51 2.01
CA THR A 54 11.07 -10.85 3.29
C THR A 54 10.15 -9.65 3.10
N VAL A 55 9.03 -9.66 3.82
CA VAL A 55 8.09 -8.55 3.89
C VAL A 55 8.56 -7.57 4.98
N PRO A 56 8.72 -6.27 4.71
CA PRO A 56 9.08 -5.31 5.74
C PRO A 56 7.98 -5.17 6.79
N GLU A 57 8.36 -5.00 8.06
CA GLU A 57 7.44 -4.91 9.23
C GLU A 57 7.22 -3.47 9.74
N GLY A 58 7.73 -2.45 9.05
CA GLY A 58 7.56 -1.05 9.46
C GLY A 58 6.20 -0.44 9.10
N ALA A 59 5.92 0.70 9.72
CA ALA A 59 4.78 1.57 9.38
C ALA A 59 5.22 2.81 8.58
N GLY A 60 6.43 2.80 8.00
CA GLY A 60 6.85 3.84 7.09
C GLY A 60 6.16 3.71 5.73
N LEU A 61 6.08 4.82 5.00
CA LEU A 61 5.54 4.85 3.64
C LEU A 61 6.24 3.83 2.74
N ALA A 62 7.58 3.76 2.79
CA ALA A 62 8.36 2.80 2.02
C ALA A 62 8.04 1.36 2.40
N ASP A 63 7.95 1.06 3.70
CA ASP A 63 7.57 -0.27 4.20
C ASP A 63 6.21 -0.70 3.65
N MET A 64 5.21 0.19 3.73
CA MET A 64 3.85 -0.10 3.30
C MET A 64 3.75 -0.36 1.80
N LEU A 65 4.42 0.44 0.96
CA LEU A 65 4.41 0.27 -0.49
C LEU A 65 5.15 -1.00 -0.92
N VAL A 66 6.30 -1.27 -0.32
CA VAL A 66 7.10 -2.47 -0.61
C VAL A 66 6.34 -3.72 -0.16
N ARG A 67 5.73 -3.69 1.02
CA ARG A 67 4.83 -4.75 1.51
C ARG A 67 3.69 -5.00 0.55
N GLU A 68 3.03 -3.96 0.06
CA GLU A 68 1.94 -4.08 -0.91
C GLU A 68 2.39 -4.82 -2.17
N VAL A 69 3.51 -4.43 -2.77
CA VAL A 69 4.01 -5.07 -3.99
C VAL A 69 4.38 -6.54 -3.74
N ILE A 70 5.07 -6.84 -2.65
CA ILE A 70 5.46 -8.22 -2.31
C ILE A 70 4.22 -9.08 -2.08
N LEU A 71 3.25 -8.60 -1.29
CA LEU A 71 2.02 -9.36 -1.03
C LEU A 71 1.16 -9.54 -2.27
N LYS A 72 1.08 -8.53 -3.16
CA LYS A 72 0.40 -8.65 -4.45
C LYS A 72 1.05 -9.73 -5.31
N ALA A 73 2.37 -9.70 -5.40
CA ALA A 73 3.12 -10.68 -6.17
C ALA A 73 3.00 -12.10 -5.58
N GLN A 74 2.92 -12.24 -4.26
CA GLN A 74 2.65 -13.49 -3.56
C GLN A 74 1.18 -13.95 -3.62
N GLY A 75 0.27 -13.15 -4.17
CA GLY A 75 -1.17 -13.42 -4.15
C GLY A 75 -1.80 -13.37 -2.76
N LYS A 76 -1.14 -12.73 -1.79
CA LYS A 76 -1.57 -12.58 -0.39
C LYS A 76 -2.11 -11.19 -0.05
N TRP A 77 -2.15 -10.28 -1.03
CA TRP A 77 -2.75 -8.96 -0.85
C TRP A 77 -4.28 -9.07 -0.74
N ALA A 78 -4.79 -8.69 0.42
CA ALA A 78 -6.19 -8.80 0.81
C ALA A 78 -6.61 -7.49 1.49
N PHE A 79 -6.67 -6.42 0.71
CA PHE A 79 -7.05 -5.10 1.19
C PHE A 79 -8.47 -5.16 1.81
N PRO A 80 -8.69 -4.60 3.01
CA PRO A 80 -9.87 -4.89 3.83
C PRO A 80 -11.15 -4.22 3.32
N PHE A 81 -11.05 -3.31 2.34
CA PHE A 81 -12.19 -2.55 1.83
C PHE A 81 -12.13 -2.43 0.31
N CYS A 82 -13.13 -2.94 -0.40
CA CYS A 82 -13.08 -3.07 -1.86
C CYS A 82 -13.90 -2.03 -2.65
N GLU A 83 -14.74 -1.23 -1.99
CA GLU A 83 -15.54 -0.22 -2.68
C GLU A 83 -14.69 1.02 -3.02
N SER A 84 -15.07 1.74 -4.08
CA SER A 84 -14.37 2.96 -4.51
C SER A 84 -14.63 4.16 -3.59
N GLU A 85 -15.78 4.15 -2.91
CA GLU A 85 -16.21 5.17 -1.95
C GLU A 85 -16.24 4.58 -0.54
N LEU A 86 -15.53 5.20 0.40
CA LEU A 86 -15.46 4.74 1.79
C LEU A 86 -16.47 5.47 2.66
N CYS A 87 -16.63 6.79 2.48
CA CYS A 87 -17.51 7.60 3.32
C CYS A 87 -18.64 8.21 2.49
N HIS A 88 -19.79 7.52 2.47
CA HIS A 88 -20.95 7.94 1.69
C HIS A 88 -21.47 9.34 2.07
N CYS A 89 -21.67 9.61 3.37
CA CYS A 89 -22.25 10.89 3.82
C CYS A 89 -21.36 12.11 3.53
N ARG A 90 -20.08 11.90 3.20
CA ARG A 90 -19.13 12.97 2.86
C ARG A 90 -18.59 12.84 1.42
N GLY A 91 -19.00 11.81 0.67
CA GLY A 91 -18.49 11.50 -0.67
C GLY A 91 -16.98 11.31 -0.71
N ILE A 92 -16.38 10.63 0.29
CA ILE A 92 -14.92 10.44 0.35
C ILE A 92 -14.51 9.12 -0.31
N PRO A 93 -13.68 9.15 -1.37
CA PRO A 93 -13.16 7.94 -2.00
C PRO A 93 -12.21 7.16 -1.08
N THR A 94 -12.21 5.83 -1.22
CA THR A 94 -11.30 4.94 -0.50
C THR A 94 -9.84 5.29 -0.73
N ALA A 95 -9.48 5.63 -1.99
CA ALA A 95 -8.11 6.01 -2.36
C ALA A 95 -7.60 7.25 -1.61
N VAL A 96 -8.50 8.19 -1.24
CA VAL A 96 -8.12 9.38 -0.47
C VAL A 96 -7.75 9.00 0.97
N VAL A 97 -8.54 8.11 1.58
CA VAL A 97 -8.27 7.61 2.93
C VAL A 97 -7.00 6.76 2.95
N ASP A 98 -6.86 5.84 2.00
CA ASP A 98 -5.67 5.00 1.87
C ASP A 98 -4.39 5.84 1.67
N SER A 99 -4.45 6.88 0.83
CA SER A 99 -3.34 7.82 0.65
C SER A 99 -3.00 8.57 1.94
N ALA A 100 -4.00 9.01 2.71
CA ALA A 100 -3.76 9.66 3.99
C ALA A 100 -3.02 8.72 4.96
N VAL A 101 -3.45 7.45 5.04
CA VAL A 101 -2.79 6.43 5.87
C VAL A 101 -1.35 6.21 5.42
N LEU A 102 -1.11 6.00 4.12
CA LEU A 102 0.23 5.84 3.55
C LEU A 102 1.17 7.02 3.85
N THR A 103 0.61 8.24 3.94
CA THR A 103 1.38 9.45 4.26
C THR A 103 1.53 9.73 5.76
N GLY A 104 1.10 8.81 6.63
CA GLY A 104 1.37 8.87 8.07
C GLY A 104 0.14 9.09 8.96
N ALA A 105 -1.07 9.13 8.41
CA ALA A 105 -2.30 9.26 9.21
C ALA A 105 -2.66 7.91 9.87
N HIS A 106 -1.89 7.50 10.87
CA HIS A 106 -2.03 6.21 11.58
C HIS A 106 -2.98 6.26 12.78
N ASP A 107 -3.72 7.35 12.95
CA ASP A 107 -4.76 7.51 13.96
C ASP A 107 -6.06 7.91 13.25
N PRO A 108 -7.19 7.23 13.52
CA PRO A 108 -8.45 7.53 12.87
C PRO A 108 -8.92 9.00 13.00
N ARG A 109 -8.51 9.72 14.06
CA ARG A 109 -8.80 11.16 14.21
C ARG A 109 -8.01 11.98 13.19
N ILE A 110 -6.73 11.66 13.01
CA ILE A 110 -5.87 12.33 12.01
C ILE A 110 -6.38 12.05 10.59
N VAL A 111 -6.84 10.83 10.31
CA VAL A 111 -7.49 10.52 9.03
C VAL A 111 -8.73 11.39 8.83
N SER A 112 -9.59 11.51 9.85
CA SER A 112 -10.77 12.39 9.80
C SER A 112 -10.42 13.85 9.57
N GLU A 113 -9.36 14.36 10.20
CA GLU A 113 -8.89 15.74 10.02
C GLU A 113 -8.41 16.00 8.59
N GLN A 114 -7.67 15.05 7.99
CA GLN A 114 -7.12 15.21 6.65
C GLN A 114 -8.13 14.98 5.53
N THR A 115 -9.11 14.08 5.74
CA THR A 115 -9.99 13.59 4.66
C THR A 115 -11.45 13.96 4.83
N SER A 116 -11.85 14.48 6.00
CA SER A 116 -13.26 14.63 6.42
C SER A 116 -14.06 13.33 6.54
N ALA A 117 -13.47 12.14 6.33
CA ALA A 117 -14.17 10.87 6.56
C ALA A 117 -14.56 10.72 8.05
N SER A 118 -15.68 10.04 8.31
CA SER A 118 -16.24 9.83 9.67
C SER A 118 -16.69 11.09 10.45
N THR A 119 -16.68 12.28 9.84
CA THR A 119 -17.03 13.55 10.52
C THR A 119 -18.52 13.93 10.44
N ALA A 120 -19.40 13.01 10.00
CA ALA A 120 -20.85 13.23 9.89
C ALA A 120 -21.66 12.15 10.62
N CYS A 121 -21.90 10.99 9.98
CA CYS A 121 -22.64 9.88 10.58
C CYS A 121 -21.76 8.90 11.37
N GLY A 122 -20.46 8.81 11.05
CA GLY A 122 -19.50 7.92 11.69
C GLY A 122 -19.54 6.44 11.24
N THR A 123 -20.46 6.04 10.36
CA THR A 123 -20.65 4.62 9.99
C THR A 123 -19.43 3.97 9.31
N CYS A 124 -18.64 4.73 8.54
CA CYS A 124 -17.43 4.24 7.88
C CYS A 124 -16.19 4.14 8.80
N ARG A 125 -16.33 4.48 10.10
CA ARG A 125 -15.21 4.52 11.05
C ARG A 125 -14.51 3.16 11.21
N PRO A 126 -15.23 2.01 11.32
CA PRO A 126 -14.58 0.71 11.40
C PRO A 126 -13.75 0.38 10.16
N ASP A 127 -14.18 0.81 8.96
CA ASP A 127 -13.45 0.59 7.72
C ASP A 127 -12.16 1.42 7.65
N VAL A 128 -12.19 2.67 8.15
CA VAL A 128 -10.98 3.49 8.33
C VAL A 128 -9.97 2.78 9.24
N GLU A 129 -10.44 2.28 10.38
CA GLU A 129 -9.60 1.56 11.35
C GLU A 129 -9.01 0.27 10.75
N ALA A 130 -9.80 -0.47 9.96
CA ALA A 130 -9.35 -1.65 9.26
C ALA A 130 -8.25 -1.32 8.23
N ILE A 131 -8.39 -0.25 7.45
CA ILE A 131 -7.37 0.19 6.49
C ILE A 131 -6.06 0.56 7.20
N ILE A 132 -6.13 1.34 8.29
CA ILE A 132 -4.95 1.71 9.08
C ILE A 132 -4.23 0.47 9.58
N LYS A 133 -4.97 -0.45 10.21
CA LYS A 133 -4.44 -1.68 10.77
C LYS A 133 -3.77 -2.53 9.68
N TYR A 134 -4.46 -2.73 8.56
CA TYR A 134 -3.96 -3.51 7.43
C TYR A 134 -2.69 -2.91 6.82
N ARG A 135 -2.66 -1.58 6.60
CA ARG A 135 -1.49 -0.88 6.09
C ARG A 135 -0.30 -0.99 7.01
N LYS A 136 -0.51 -0.94 8.32
CA LYS A 136 0.55 -1.15 9.33
C LYS A 136 1.00 -2.60 9.47
N GLY A 137 0.25 -3.56 8.93
CA GLY A 137 0.56 -4.99 9.03
C GLY A 137 0.15 -5.59 10.38
N GLU A 138 -0.86 -5.01 11.02
CA GLU A 138 -1.38 -5.41 12.35
C GLU A 138 -2.62 -6.32 12.25
#